data_AF-A0A0K0D3D8-F1
#
_entry.id   AF-A0A0K0D3D8-F1
#
_cell.length_a   1.000
_cell.length_b   1.000
_cell.length_c   1.000
_cell.angle_alpha   90.00
_cell.angle_beta   90.00
_cell.angle_gamma   90.00
#
_symmetry.space_group_name_H-M   'P 1'
#
loop_
_entity.id
_entity.type
_entity.pdbx_description
1 polymer ?
#
loop_
_entity_poly.entity_id
_entity_poly.type
_entity_poly.pdbx_seq_one_letter_code
_entity_poly.pdbx_strand_id
1 'polypeptide(L)'
;RITAKSEPHFIETIQFVASATSCNDNYSAAACATLFDVSDLFVDSARVTDFTVQDDVGANPELKQLAISTCPKHCGYCCETPEYKCDNKLFPRVKCETVTQNQCRDPLWRAILAEDCPKVCGLCLAGGCVDKVVECANDPAICRQIDMQVFVKVRTSYYFSSNPFLCSDWALNGFCTNTFFSDTLRRRHCAKTCNLC
;
A
#
# COMPACT_ATOMS: atom_id res chain seq x y z
N ARG A 1 39.03 0.13 -11.84
CA ARG A 1 38.70 -1.17 -11.19
C ARG A 1 39.16 -1.07 -9.76
N ILE A 2 38.30 -0.57 -8.88
CA ILE A 2 38.63 -0.44 -7.45
C ILE A 2 38.33 -1.80 -6.82
N THR A 3 39.39 -2.42 -6.30
CA THR A 3 39.40 -3.71 -5.62
C THR A 3 39.04 -3.51 -4.16
N ALA A 4 37.96 -4.13 -3.68
CA ALA A 4 37.67 -4.25 -2.25
C ALA A 4 38.09 -5.65 -1.75
N LYS A 5 38.97 -5.66 -0.75
CA LYS A 5 39.44 -6.83 -0.01
C LYS A 5 38.27 -7.40 0.79
N SER A 6 37.98 -8.68 0.61
CA SER A 6 37.05 -9.45 1.42
C SER A 6 37.69 -9.86 2.75
N GLU A 7 37.03 -9.57 3.88
CA GLU A 7 37.17 -10.36 5.11
C GLU A 7 35.83 -10.37 5.89
N PRO A 8 35.48 -11.49 6.56
CA PRO A 8 34.10 -11.88 6.79
C PRO A 8 33.61 -11.38 8.15
N HIS A 9 32.92 -10.24 8.16
CA HIS A 9 32.21 -9.79 9.36
C HIS A 9 30.71 -10.10 9.22
N PHE A 10 30.30 -11.08 10.04
CA PHE A 10 28.95 -11.45 10.45
C PHE A 10 27.84 -10.50 9.98
N ILE A 11 27.06 -10.89 8.95
CA ILE A 11 25.90 -10.13 8.47
C ILE A 11 24.76 -10.30 9.47
N GLU A 12 24.64 -9.39 10.44
CA GLU A 12 23.37 -9.21 11.15
C GLU A 12 22.35 -8.64 10.18
N THR A 13 21.25 -9.37 9.98
CA THR A 13 20.16 -8.93 9.08
C THR A 13 19.50 -7.69 9.66
N ILE A 14 19.46 -6.58 8.91
CA ILE A 14 18.71 -5.38 9.34
C ILE A 14 17.24 -5.73 9.54
N GLN A 15 16.71 -5.34 10.70
CA GLN A 15 15.30 -5.45 11.02
C GLN A 15 14.67 -4.06 11.09
N PHE A 16 13.88 -3.73 10.09
CA PHE A 16 13.01 -2.55 10.12
C PHE A 16 11.86 -2.75 11.12
N VAL A 17 11.39 -1.65 11.71
CA VAL A 17 10.12 -1.66 12.45
C VAL A 17 8.96 -2.00 11.52
N ALA A 18 7.88 -2.58 12.06
CA ALA A 18 6.75 -3.03 11.24
C ALA A 18 6.14 -1.90 10.37
N SER A 19 6.10 -0.67 10.88
CA SER A 19 5.60 0.50 10.14
C SER A 19 6.52 0.97 9.01
N ALA A 20 7.80 0.62 9.04
CA ALA A 20 8.77 0.97 8.01
C ALA A 20 8.66 0.05 6.78
N THR A 21 7.97 -1.09 6.91
CA THR A 21 7.81 -2.10 5.85
C THR A 21 6.34 -2.48 5.58
N SER A 22 5.39 -1.69 6.07
CA SER A 22 3.94 -1.92 5.96
C SER A 22 3.39 -1.73 4.54
N CYS A 23 4.10 -1.00 3.70
CA CYS A 23 3.79 -0.75 2.29
C CYS A 23 4.50 -1.75 1.36
N ASN A 24 4.28 -1.60 0.05
CA ASN A 24 4.99 -2.35 -0.98
C ASN A 24 5.92 -1.41 -1.76
N ASP A 25 6.95 -1.99 -2.37
CA ASP A 25 7.77 -1.29 -3.35
C ASP A 25 7.02 -1.12 -4.68
N ASN A 26 7.33 -0.06 -5.41
CA ASN A 26 6.79 0.17 -6.75
C ASN A 26 7.54 -0.66 -7.81
N TYR A 27 8.73 -1.15 -7.47
CA TYR A 27 9.58 -1.97 -8.33
C TYR A 27 9.85 -3.34 -7.69
N SER A 28 10.31 -4.28 -8.51
CA SER A 28 10.71 -5.60 -8.02
C SER A 28 11.84 -5.51 -6.98
N ALA A 29 11.90 -6.47 -6.05
CA ALA A 29 12.96 -6.51 -5.05
C ALA A 29 14.37 -6.48 -5.67
N ALA A 30 14.57 -7.14 -6.83
CA ALA A 30 15.84 -7.10 -7.55
C ALA A 30 16.16 -5.71 -8.09
N ALA A 31 15.17 -5.02 -8.68
CA ALA A 31 15.35 -3.64 -9.15
C ALA A 31 15.61 -2.67 -7.98
N CYS A 32 14.89 -2.82 -6.87
CA CYS A 32 15.15 -2.02 -5.67
C CYS A 32 16.54 -2.27 -5.11
N ALA A 33 17.02 -3.51 -5.07
CA ALA A 33 18.39 -3.83 -4.67
C ALA A 33 19.44 -3.25 -5.63
N THR A 34 19.15 -3.16 -6.93
CA THR A 34 20.07 -2.50 -7.88
C THR A 34 20.07 -0.97 -7.77
N LEU A 35 18.95 -0.37 -7.37
CA LEU A 35 18.79 1.08 -7.24
C LEU A 35 19.29 1.60 -5.89
N PHE A 36 19.07 0.81 -4.86
CA PHE A 36 19.44 1.10 -3.48
C PHE A 36 20.22 -0.11 -2.98
N ASP A 37 21.54 -0.04 -3.12
CA ASP A 37 22.40 -1.09 -2.59
C ASP A 37 22.41 -0.98 -1.07
N VAL A 38 21.57 -1.79 -0.42
CA VAL A 38 21.55 -1.93 1.04
C VAL A 38 22.75 -2.75 1.53
N SER A 39 23.80 -3.01 0.74
CA SER A 39 24.98 -3.78 1.19
C SER A 39 25.96 -2.96 2.03
N ASP A 40 25.99 -1.62 1.87
CA ASP A 40 26.94 -0.73 2.56
C ASP A 40 26.46 -0.26 3.94
N LEU A 41 25.69 -1.12 4.61
CA LEU A 41 25.16 -0.85 5.95
C LEU A 41 26.27 -1.04 6.99
N PHE A 42 26.91 0.06 7.39
CA PHE A 42 27.67 0.09 8.63
C PHE A 42 26.71 -0.01 9.82
N VAL A 43 26.56 -1.23 10.36
CA VAL A 43 25.92 -1.47 11.64
C VAL A 43 26.89 -1.06 12.73
N ASP A 44 26.89 0.21 13.11
CA ASP A 44 27.50 0.61 14.37
C ASP A 44 26.44 0.52 15.47
N SER A 45 26.43 -0.63 16.15
CA SER A 45 25.79 -0.92 17.43
C SER A 45 24.36 -0.42 17.68
N ALA A 46 23.44 -1.38 17.81
CA ALA A 46 22.15 -1.31 18.51
C ALA A 46 21.10 -0.34 17.90
N ARG A 47 20.24 -0.92 17.05
CA ARG A 47 19.02 -0.32 16.46
C ARG A 47 19.31 0.89 15.57
N VAL A 48 19.35 0.64 14.26
CA VAL A 48 19.29 1.69 13.25
C VAL A 48 17.92 2.39 13.38
N THR A 49 17.89 3.54 14.04
CA THR A 49 16.67 4.37 14.18
C THR A 49 16.44 5.26 12.97
N ASP A 50 17.44 5.42 12.11
CA ASP A 50 17.34 6.26 10.92
C ASP A 50 18.20 5.65 9.78
N PHE A 51 17.55 4.90 8.88
CA PHE A 51 18.16 4.59 7.59
C PHE A 51 18.20 5.91 6.81
N THR A 52 19.39 6.40 6.50
CA THR A 52 19.56 7.53 5.58
C THR A 52 20.22 6.98 4.33
N VAL A 53 19.57 7.14 3.17
CA VAL A 53 20.25 6.89 1.90
C VAL A 53 21.34 7.95 1.78
N GLN A 54 22.58 7.49 1.69
CA GLN A 54 23.76 8.34 1.63
C GLN A 54 24.38 8.28 0.22
N ASP A 55 24.99 9.38 -0.20
CA ASP A 55 25.96 9.40 -1.29
C ASP A 55 27.39 9.57 -0.71
N ASP A 56 28.38 9.72 -1.58
CA ASP A 56 29.80 9.92 -1.20
C ASP A 56 30.03 11.17 -0.31
N VAL A 57 29.04 12.04 -0.15
CA VAL A 57 29.08 13.31 0.59
C VAL A 57 28.25 13.25 1.88
N GLY A 58 27.40 12.23 2.05
CA GLY A 58 26.60 11.98 3.25
C GLY A 58 25.10 11.84 2.95
N ALA A 59 24.24 12.22 3.91
CA ALA A 59 22.80 12.08 3.76
C ALA A 59 22.27 12.95 2.61
N ASN A 60 21.76 12.30 1.55
CA ASN A 60 21.24 12.99 0.38
C ASN A 60 19.70 13.05 0.42
N PRO A 61 19.10 14.25 0.53
CA PRO A 61 17.65 14.39 0.63
C PRO A 61 16.91 13.97 -0.65
N GLU A 62 17.53 14.11 -1.82
CA GLU A 62 16.95 13.70 -3.09
C GLU A 62 16.93 12.18 -3.22
N LEU A 63 18.02 11.50 -2.84
CA LEU A 63 18.07 10.03 -2.79
C LEU A 63 17.07 9.47 -1.77
N LYS A 64 16.89 10.14 -0.62
CA LYS A 64 15.85 9.78 0.35
C LYS A 64 14.45 9.91 -0.27
N GLN A 65 14.16 10.99 -0.99
CA GLN A 65 12.87 11.17 -1.64
C GLN A 65 12.64 10.16 -2.78
N LEU A 66 13.69 9.80 -3.50
CA LEU A 66 13.64 8.74 -4.51
C LEU A 66 13.36 7.39 -3.86
N ALA A 67 13.99 7.08 -2.73
CA ALA A 67 13.73 5.85 -1.98
C ALA A 67 12.29 5.78 -1.46
N ILE A 68 11.77 6.87 -0.89
CA ILE A 68 10.36 6.97 -0.44
C ILE A 68 9.38 6.72 -1.61
N SER A 69 9.66 7.24 -2.79
CA SER A 69 8.75 7.16 -3.94
C SER A 69 8.90 5.89 -4.79
N THR A 70 10.05 5.22 -4.73
CA THR A 70 10.41 4.12 -5.64
C THR A 70 10.42 2.77 -4.93
N CYS A 71 11.11 2.68 -3.79
CA CYS A 71 11.32 1.44 -3.05
C CYS A 71 11.18 1.64 -1.54
N PRO A 72 10.04 2.16 -1.05
CA PRO A 72 9.87 2.52 0.35
C PRO A 72 9.91 1.32 1.29
N LYS A 73 9.52 0.12 0.86
CA LYS A 73 9.58 -1.07 1.71
C LYS A 73 11.01 -1.60 1.79
N HIS A 74 11.70 -1.66 0.66
CA HIS A 74 13.10 -2.07 0.59
C HIS A 74 13.99 -1.17 1.46
N CYS A 75 13.73 0.14 1.42
CA CYS A 75 14.47 1.16 2.14
C CYS A 75 13.92 1.48 3.54
N GLY A 76 12.87 0.80 4.00
CA GLY A 76 12.31 1.05 5.34
C GLY A 76 11.64 2.42 5.53
N TYR A 77 11.18 3.05 4.46
CA TYR A 77 10.54 4.37 4.45
C TYR A 77 9.02 4.35 4.33
N CYS A 78 8.34 3.21 4.50
CA CYS A 78 6.88 3.18 4.39
C CYS A 78 6.19 4.20 5.29
N CYS A 79 6.70 4.48 6.49
CA CYS A 79 6.13 5.50 7.39
C CYS A 79 6.28 6.96 6.90
N GLU A 80 7.18 7.21 5.95
CA GLU A 80 7.38 8.52 5.33
C GLU A 80 6.61 8.69 4.02
N THR A 81 6.00 7.62 3.51
CA THR A 81 5.15 7.69 2.31
C THR A 81 3.86 8.47 2.62
N PRO A 82 3.33 9.25 1.67
CA PRO A 82 2.11 10.04 1.87
C PRO A 82 0.91 9.24 2.39
N GLU A 83 0.82 7.97 2.03
CA GLU A 83 -0.24 7.04 2.43
C GLU A 83 -0.21 6.71 3.92
N TYR A 84 0.96 6.76 4.55
CA TYR A 84 1.18 6.43 5.97
C TYR A 84 1.59 7.67 6.80
N LYS A 85 1.86 8.82 6.16
CA LYS A 85 2.31 10.05 6.81
C LYS A 85 1.16 10.90 7.35
N CYS A 86 0.44 10.35 8.32
CA CYS A 86 -0.54 11.04 9.13
C CYS A 86 -0.61 10.42 10.53
N ASP A 87 -1.49 10.93 11.38
CA ASP A 87 -1.77 10.34 12.68
C ASP A 87 -3.11 9.61 12.70
N ASN A 88 -3.17 8.57 13.53
CA ASN A 88 -4.44 7.93 13.85
C ASN A 88 -5.28 8.90 14.70
N LYS A 89 -6.59 8.62 14.76
CA LYS A 89 -7.48 9.35 15.65
C LYS A 89 -7.05 9.17 17.11
N LEU A 90 -7.16 10.22 17.92
CA LEU A 90 -6.80 10.17 19.35
C LEU A 90 -7.67 9.17 20.14
N PHE A 91 -8.95 9.02 19.74
CA PHE A 91 -9.91 8.10 20.35
C PHE A 91 -10.60 7.27 19.24
N PRO A 92 -9.89 6.26 18.71
CA PRO A 92 -10.44 5.39 17.68
C PRO A 92 -11.42 4.38 18.31
N ARG A 93 -12.40 3.90 17.53
CA ARG A 93 -13.33 2.85 17.96
C ARG A 93 -12.63 1.50 18.13
N VAL A 94 -11.48 1.34 17.47
CA VAL A 94 -10.62 0.14 17.51
C VAL A 94 -9.20 0.51 17.92
N LYS A 95 -8.50 -0.40 18.60
CA LYS A 95 -7.10 -0.19 19.02
C LYS A 95 -6.18 -0.32 17.81
N CYS A 96 -5.71 0.80 17.26
CA CYS A 96 -4.89 0.83 16.06
C CYS A 96 -3.60 0.00 16.17
N GLU A 97 -3.06 -0.21 17.38
CA GLU A 97 -1.87 -1.01 17.64
C GLU A 97 -2.08 -2.51 17.37
N THR A 98 -3.34 -2.96 17.37
CA THR A 98 -3.72 -4.37 17.16
C THR A 98 -4.21 -4.65 15.74
N VAL A 99 -4.33 -3.60 14.92
CA VAL A 99 -4.84 -3.71 13.55
C VAL A 99 -3.77 -4.35 12.67
N THR A 100 -4.16 -5.42 11.99
CA THR A 100 -3.32 -6.13 11.02
C THR A 100 -3.52 -5.58 9.61
N GLN A 101 -2.52 -5.75 8.74
CA GLN A 101 -2.62 -5.33 7.35
C GLN A 101 -3.77 -6.04 6.59
N ASN A 102 -4.12 -7.25 7.00
CA ASN A 102 -5.27 -7.97 6.45
C ASN A 102 -6.59 -7.29 6.82
N GLN A 103 -6.73 -6.80 8.05
CA GLN A 103 -7.91 -6.01 8.45
C GLN A 103 -8.00 -4.69 7.69
N CYS A 104 -6.86 -4.05 7.38
CA CYS A 104 -6.83 -2.85 6.54
C CYS A 104 -7.35 -3.10 5.11
N ARG A 105 -7.24 -4.35 4.62
CA ARG A 105 -7.75 -4.79 3.32
C ARG A 105 -9.15 -5.39 3.40
N ASP A 106 -9.63 -5.71 4.60
CA ASP A 106 -10.93 -6.30 4.82
C ASP A 106 -12.03 -5.27 4.49
N PRO A 107 -12.96 -5.59 3.58
CA PRO A 107 -14.01 -4.67 3.16
C PRO A 107 -14.91 -4.19 4.32
N LEU A 108 -15.08 -4.98 5.38
CA LEU A 108 -15.89 -4.60 6.54
C LEU A 108 -15.17 -3.58 7.43
N TRP A 109 -13.86 -3.71 7.58
CA TRP A 109 -13.06 -2.88 8.48
C TRP A 109 -12.46 -1.66 7.81
N ARG A 110 -12.20 -1.73 6.50
CA ARG A 110 -11.45 -0.72 5.75
C ARG A 110 -12.01 0.70 5.90
N ALA A 111 -13.33 0.88 5.89
CA ALA A 111 -13.96 2.18 6.10
C ALA A 111 -13.74 2.72 7.53
N ILE A 112 -13.95 1.87 8.54
CA ILE A 112 -13.71 2.24 9.95
C ILE A 112 -12.24 2.59 10.17
N LEU A 113 -11.34 1.77 9.60
CA LEU A 113 -9.90 1.96 9.73
C LEU A 113 -9.37 3.15 8.94
N ALA A 114 -10.01 3.55 7.84
CA ALA A 114 -9.67 4.77 7.12
C ALA A 114 -9.94 6.03 7.95
N GLU A 115 -10.97 6.00 8.79
CA GLU A 115 -11.33 7.11 9.68
C GLU A 115 -10.55 7.09 11.00
N ASP A 116 -10.38 5.90 11.58
CA ASP A 116 -9.87 5.75 12.94
C ASP A 116 -8.36 5.48 12.97
N CYS A 117 -7.86 4.64 12.06
CA CYS A 117 -6.47 4.16 12.02
C CYS A 117 -5.80 4.33 10.64
N PRO A 118 -5.89 5.52 9.98
CA PRO A 118 -5.37 5.69 8.63
C PRO A 118 -3.86 5.48 8.52
N LYS A 119 -3.09 5.81 9.57
CA LYS A 119 -1.62 5.65 9.59
C LYS A 119 -1.21 4.20 9.47
N VAL A 120 -1.81 3.31 10.25
CA VAL A 120 -1.44 1.88 10.27
C VAL A 120 -1.81 1.20 8.96
N CYS A 121 -2.91 1.64 8.34
CA CYS A 121 -3.44 1.03 7.13
C CYS A 121 -2.95 1.65 5.81
N GLY A 122 -2.16 2.72 5.86
CA GLY A 122 -1.76 3.42 4.65
C GLY A 122 -2.93 4.13 3.95
N LEU A 123 -3.84 4.70 4.73
CA LEU A 123 -5.07 5.34 4.24
C LEU A 123 -5.11 6.85 4.55
N CYS A 124 -3.97 7.48 4.82
CA CYS A 124 -3.89 8.92 5.10
C CYS A 124 -4.46 9.77 3.97
N LEU A 125 -4.27 9.35 2.71
CA LEU A 125 -4.82 10.00 1.52
C LEU A 125 -6.28 9.63 1.20
N ALA A 126 -6.92 8.82 2.06
CA ALA A 126 -8.30 8.42 1.86
C ALA A 126 -9.30 9.44 2.43
N GLY A 127 -8.91 10.23 3.44
CA GLY A 127 -9.82 11.18 4.09
C GLY A 127 -11.07 10.53 4.70
N GLY A 128 -10.97 9.27 5.13
CA GLY A 128 -12.11 8.47 5.60
C GLY A 128 -12.97 7.85 4.50
N CYS A 129 -12.80 8.28 3.24
CA CYS A 129 -13.49 7.73 2.09
C CYS A 129 -12.63 6.68 1.39
N VAL A 130 -13.09 5.42 1.42
CA VAL A 130 -12.39 4.30 0.80
C VAL A 130 -13.34 3.43 0.00
N ASP A 131 -12.84 2.94 -1.12
CA ASP A 131 -13.52 1.86 -1.83
C ASP A 131 -13.42 0.57 -1.01
N LYS A 132 -14.56 -0.09 -0.87
CA LYS A 132 -14.69 -1.38 -0.17
C LYS A 132 -14.18 -2.52 -1.04
N VAL A 133 -14.35 -2.42 -2.36
CA VAL A 133 -13.91 -3.44 -3.33
C VAL A 133 -12.65 -2.97 -3.99
N VAL A 134 -11.51 -3.24 -3.33
CA VAL A 134 -10.23 -3.03 -3.99
C VAL A 134 -10.03 -4.12 -5.05
N GLU A 135 -10.42 -5.38 -4.77
CA GLU A 135 -10.35 -6.52 -5.70
C GLU A 135 -11.41 -7.59 -5.37
N CYS A 136 -11.90 -8.36 -6.35
CA CYS A 136 -12.93 -9.41 -6.11
C CYS A 136 -12.37 -10.55 -5.24
N ALA A 137 -11.05 -10.79 -5.24
CA ALA A 137 -10.44 -11.79 -4.35
C ALA A 137 -10.73 -11.52 -2.86
N ASN A 138 -10.97 -10.26 -2.49
CA ASN A 138 -11.23 -9.85 -1.12
C ASN A 138 -12.71 -10.02 -0.71
N ASP A 139 -13.64 -10.15 -1.66
CA ASP A 139 -15.04 -10.48 -1.39
C ASP A 139 -15.64 -11.31 -2.56
N PRO A 140 -15.54 -12.66 -2.47
CA PRO A 140 -16.08 -13.56 -3.50
C PRO A 140 -17.60 -13.48 -3.68
N ALA A 141 -18.35 -12.92 -2.72
CA ALA A 141 -19.80 -12.79 -2.84
C ALA A 141 -20.18 -11.77 -3.92
N ILE A 142 -19.32 -10.79 -4.20
CA ILE A 142 -19.45 -9.85 -5.32
C ILE A 142 -19.47 -10.59 -6.66
N CYS A 143 -18.60 -11.58 -6.82
CA CYS A 143 -18.54 -12.41 -8.01
C CYS A 143 -19.78 -13.32 -8.17
N ARG A 144 -20.67 -13.41 -7.16
CA ARG A 144 -21.92 -14.20 -7.17
C ARG A 144 -23.20 -13.34 -7.14
N GLN A 145 -23.07 -12.02 -7.00
CA GLN A 145 -24.19 -11.10 -6.94
C GLN A 145 -24.85 -10.93 -8.31
N ILE A 146 -26.17 -11.08 -8.39
CA ILE A 146 -26.94 -11.06 -9.65
C ILE A 146 -26.85 -9.69 -10.33
N ASP A 147 -26.90 -8.63 -9.53
CA ASP A 147 -26.71 -7.24 -9.93
C ASP A 147 -25.30 -6.98 -10.50
N MET A 148 -24.29 -7.73 -10.06
CA MET A 148 -22.92 -7.60 -10.57
C MET A 148 -22.61 -8.53 -11.76
N GLN A 149 -23.54 -9.41 -12.15
CA GLN A 149 -23.35 -10.37 -13.26
C GLN A 149 -22.95 -9.69 -14.56
N VAL A 150 -23.50 -8.51 -14.88
CA VAL A 150 -23.20 -7.79 -16.13
C VAL A 150 -21.70 -7.46 -16.22
N PHE A 151 -21.04 -7.13 -15.11
CA PHE A 151 -19.61 -6.82 -15.08
C PHE A 151 -18.73 -8.06 -14.94
N VAL A 152 -19.12 -9.01 -14.09
CA VAL A 152 -18.40 -10.29 -13.93
C VAL A 152 -18.36 -11.06 -15.24
N LYS A 153 -19.42 -10.97 -16.05
CA LYS A 153 -19.58 -11.69 -17.32
C LYS A 153 -18.97 -10.95 -18.52
N VAL A 154 -18.70 -9.64 -18.42
CA VAL A 154 -18.12 -8.84 -19.51
C VAL A 154 -16.63 -9.14 -19.77
N ARG A 155 -15.95 -9.96 -18.95
CA ARG A 155 -14.55 -10.31 -19.24
C ARG A 155 -14.06 -11.69 -18.80
N THR A 156 -14.88 -12.74 -19.02
CA THR A 156 -14.39 -14.14 -18.94
C THR A 156 -13.92 -14.72 -20.27
N SER A 157 -13.80 -13.93 -21.35
CA SER A 157 -13.44 -14.46 -22.67
C SER A 157 -12.32 -13.75 -23.43
N TYR A 158 -11.55 -12.82 -22.85
CA TYR A 158 -10.36 -12.30 -23.53
C TYR A 158 -9.27 -11.79 -22.56
N TYR A 159 -8.15 -12.50 -22.56
CA TYR A 159 -6.79 -12.07 -22.18
C TYR A 159 -6.57 -11.35 -20.83
N PHE A 160 -5.92 -12.10 -19.92
CA PHE A 160 -4.74 -11.69 -19.14
C PHE A 160 -4.17 -10.30 -19.49
N SER A 161 -4.39 -9.29 -18.64
CA SER A 161 -3.33 -8.32 -18.22
C SER A 161 -3.83 -7.13 -17.39
N SER A 162 -5.14 -6.89 -17.23
CA SER A 162 -5.65 -5.81 -16.36
C SER A 162 -6.73 -6.34 -15.45
N ASN A 163 -6.51 -6.22 -14.14
CA ASN A 163 -7.26 -6.85 -13.06
C ASN A 163 -8.73 -6.34 -13.05
N PRO A 164 -9.73 -7.03 -13.64
CA PRO A 164 -11.07 -6.48 -13.98
C PRO A 164 -11.98 -6.26 -12.75
N PHE A 165 -11.37 -6.22 -11.57
CA PHE A 165 -12.00 -6.29 -10.27
C PHE A 165 -11.70 -5.05 -9.41
N LEU A 166 -11.06 -4.04 -9.99
CA LEU A 166 -10.79 -2.75 -9.37
C LEU A 166 -11.95 -1.80 -9.61
N CYS A 167 -12.28 -0.96 -8.61
CA CYS A 167 -13.28 0.09 -8.76
C CYS A 167 -13.00 1.02 -9.95
N SER A 168 -11.73 1.26 -10.29
CA SER A 168 -11.33 2.04 -11.47
C SER A 168 -11.87 1.46 -12.78
N ASP A 169 -11.81 0.13 -12.95
CA ASP A 169 -12.39 -0.54 -14.12
C ASP A 169 -13.91 -0.48 -14.09
N TRP A 170 -14.52 -0.62 -12.91
CA TRP A 170 -15.98 -0.54 -12.78
C TRP A 170 -16.50 0.84 -13.15
N ALA A 171 -15.82 1.90 -12.75
CA ALA A 171 -16.16 3.27 -13.16
C ALA A 171 -16.06 3.45 -14.68
N LEU A 172 -15.00 2.95 -15.31
CA LEU A 172 -14.85 2.97 -16.77
C LEU A 172 -15.97 2.24 -17.50
N ASN A 173 -16.49 1.15 -16.93
CA ASN A 173 -17.59 0.38 -17.49
C ASN A 173 -18.98 0.92 -17.07
N GLY A 174 -19.05 2.10 -16.43
CA GLY A 174 -20.30 2.80 -16.16
C GLY A 174 -20.98 2.46 -14.83
N PHE A 175 -20.30 1.81 -13.89
CA PHE A 175 -20.87 1.51 -12.55
C PHE A 175 -21.35 2.78 -11.82
N CYS A 176 -20.58 3.86 -11.90
CA CYS A 176 -20.88 5.11 -11.21
C CYS A 176 -21.97 5.94 -11.89
N THR A 177 -22.30 5.68 -13.15
CA THR A 177 -23.24 6.50 -13.95
C THR A 177 -24.53 5.75 -14.33
N ASN A 178 -24.50 4.42 -14.44
CA ASN A 178 -25.64 3.61 -14.86
C ASN A 178 -26.71 3.48 -13.77
N THR A 179 -27.94 3.87 -14.09
CA THR A 179 -29.11 3.88 -13.18
C THR A 179 -29.54 2.50 -12.68
N PHE A 180 -29.06 1.42 -13.29
CA PHE A 180 -29.24 0.06 -12.79
C PHE A 180 -28.62 -0.16 -11.40
N PHE A 181 -27.53 0.55 -11.08
CA PHE A 181 -26.87 0.46 -9.78
C PHE A 181 -27.37 1.56 -8.84
N SER A 182 -27.91 1.15 -7.69
CA SER A 182 -28.33 2.10 -6.65
C SER A 182 -27.15 2.83 -6.04
N ASP A 183 -27.35 4.07 -5.59
CA ASP A 183 -26.33 4.82 -4.87
C ASP A 183 -25.88 4.11 -3.59
N THR A 184 -26.75 3.32 -2.96
CA THR A 184 -26.38 2.47 -1.83
C THR A 184 -25.36 1.42 -2.22
N LEU A 185 -25.52 0.77 -3.38
CA LEU A 185 -24.56 -0.20 -3.91
C LEU A 185 -23.24 0.48 -4.29
N ARG A 186 -23.31 1.64 -4.95
CA ARG A 186 -22.12 2.42 -5.31
C ARG A 186 -21.32 2.86 -4.08
N ARG A 187 -21.99 3.41 -3.06
CA ARG A 187 -21.39 3.76 -1.76
C ARG A 187 -20.87 2.54 -1.02
N ARG A 188 -21.55 1.40 -1.13
CA ARG A 188 -21.10 0.17 -0.47
C ARG A 188 -19.81 -0.35 -1.08
N HIS A 189 -19.58 -0.20 -2.38
CA HIS A 189 -18.48 -0.88 -3.06
C HIS A 189 -17.36 0.06 -3.52
N CYS A 190 -17.69 1.17 -4.18
CA CYS A 190 -16.72 2.07 -4.83
C CYS A 190 -17.04 3.54 -4.52
N ALA A 191 -17.24 3.86 -3.24
CA ALA A 191 -17.67 5.19 -2.81
C ALA A 191 -16.70 6.30 -3.27
N LYS A 192 -15.38 6.06 -3.09
CA LYS A 192 -14.33 7.02 -3.46
C LYS A 192 -14.24 7.14 -4.97
N THR A 193 -14.18 6.01 -5.67
CA THR A 193 -14.09 6.01 -7.13
C THR A 193 -15.31 6.65 -7.80
N CYS A 194 -16.50 6.51 -7.22
CA CYS A 194 -17.72 7.15 -7.72
C CYS A 194 -17.94 8.57 -7.19
N ASN A 195 -17.01 9.17 -6.44
CA ASN A 195 -17.14 10.49 -5.82
C ASN A 195 -18.42 10.64 -4.98
N LEU A 196 -18.82 9.59 -4.26
CA LEU A 196 -19.99 9.57 -3.36
C LEU A 196 -19.60 9.80 -1.90
N CYS A 197 -18.30 9.75 -1.66
CA CYS A 197 -17.51 10.51 -0.72
C CYS A 197 -16.20 10.88 -1.47
#